data_AF-A0A962Z4B5-F1
#
_entry.id   AF-A0A962Z4B5-F1
#
_cell.length_a   1.000
_cell.length_b   1.000
_cell.length_c   1.000
_cell.angle_alpha   90.00
_cell.angle_beta   90.00
_cell.angle_gamma   90.00
#
_symmetry.space_group_name_H-M   'P 1'
#
loop_
_entity.id
_entity.type
_entity.pdbx_description
1 polymer ?
#
loop_
_entity_poly.entity_id
_entity_poly.type
_entity_poly.pdbx_seq_one_letter_code
_entity_poly.pdbx_strand_id
1 'polypeptide(L)'
;SHEWETQRIVQEADYLVTGSADLSFAALCRSLLAGAVPESRVIHSDPPPLQRLASPYPFYSDADIAHRLIYVEASRGCPFRCEFCLSALDRSAWLFGLEQFFAEMDRLLQ
;
A
#
# COMPACT_ATOMS: atom_id res chain seq x y z
N SER A 1 10.53 6.33 3.56
CA SER A 1 11.78 6.98 4.03
C SER A 1 12.20 6.29 5.30
N HIS A 2 13.48 5.91 5.43
CA HIS A 2 14.00 5.26 6.64
C HIS A 2 14.36 6.26 7.74
N GLU A 3 14.38 7.56 7.43
CA GLU A 3 14.78 8.63 8.34
C GLU A 3 13.54 9.34 8.89
N TRP A 4 12.74 8.66 9.69
CA TRP A 4 11.47 9.19 10.21
C TRP A 4 11.60 9.69 11.65
N GLU A 5 12.63 9.27 12.38
CA GLU A 5 12.84 9.54 13.81
C GLU A 5 12.99 11.03 14.14
N THR A 6 13.57 11.80 13.22
CA THR A 6 13.83 13.24 13.39
C THR A 6 12.75 14.13 12.77
N GLN A 7 11.79 13.55 12.04
CA GLN A 7 10.80 14.34 11.33
C GLN A 7 9.73 14.87 12.27
N ARG A 8 9.51 16.18 12.25
CA ARG A 8 8.50 16.84 13.10
C ARG A 8 7.09 16.26 12.90
N ILE A 9 6.71 15.96 11.66
CA ILE A 9 5.39 15.35 11.36
C ILE A 9 5.21 14.00 12.07
N VAL A 10 6.30 13.23 12.22
CA VAL A 10 6.28 11.94 12.92
C VAL A 10 6.19 12.16 14.42
N GLN A 11 6.82 13.21 14.96
CA GLN A 11 6.72 13.57 16.39
C GLN A 11 5.31 14.03 16.78
N GLU A 12 4.55 14.61 15.85
CA GLU A 12 3.18 15.08 16.07
C GLU A 12 2.12 13.98 15.82
N ALA A 13 2.46 12.88 15.14
CA ALA A 13 1.53 11.80 14.82
C ALA A 13 1.32 10.81 15.98
N ASP A 14 0.09 10.34 16.21
CA ASP A 14 -0.20 9.35 17.26
C ASP A 14 0.47 7.99 16.99
N TYR A 15 0.54 7.59 15.71
CA TYR A 15 1.14 6.34 15.26
C TYR A 15 1.92 6.53 13.96
N LEU A 16 2.98 5.75 13.79
CA LEU A 16 3.73 5.62 12.55
C LEU A 16 3.63 4.17 12.06
N VAL A 17 3.13 3.96 10.85
CA VAL A 17 3.17 2.65 10.18
C VAL A 17 4.21 2.69 9.08
N THR A 18 5.20 1.80 9.14
CA THR A 18 6.29 1.71 8.17
C THR A 18 6.16 0.43 7.34
N GLY A 19 6.74 0.42 6.13
CA GLY A 19 6.72 -0.75 5.24
C GLY A 19 5.42 -0.89 4.44
N SER A 20 5.09 -2.11 4.03
CA SER A 20 3.86 -2.41 3.27
C SER A 20 2.66 -2.44 4.21
N ALA A 21 1.99 -1.30 4.33
CA ALA A 21 1.05 -1.04 5.41
C ALA A 21 -0.38 -1.58 5.20
N ASP A 22 -0.67 -2.25 4.07
CA ASP A 22 -2.04 -2.61 3.67
C ASP A 22 -2.84 -3.34 4.78
N LEU A 23 -2.21 -4.34 5.42
CA LEU A 23 -2.84 -5.14 6.46
C LEU A 23 -2.68 -4.54 7.86
N SER A 24 -1.50 -4.00 8.17
CA SER A 24 -1.17 -3.45 9.49
C SER A 24 -1.94 -2.15 9.76
N PHE A 25 -2.12 -1.29 8.74
CA PHE A 25 -2.95 -0.10 8.84
C PHE A 25 -4.40 -0.47 9.13
N ALA A 26 -4.97 -1.43 8.39
CA ALA A 26 -6.32 -1.90 8.62
C ALA A 26 -6.48 -2.52 10.03
N ALA A 27 -5.47 -3.23 10.53
CA ALA A 27 -5.46 -3.79 11.88
C ALA A 27 -5.39 -2.69 12.95
N LEU A 28 -4.53 -1.69 12.77
CA LEU A 28 -4.44 -0.52 13.63
C LEU A 28 -5.77 0.22 13.73
N CYS A 29 -6.41 0.53 12.58
CA CYS A 29 -7.71 1.18 12.56
C CYS A 29 -8.76 0.37 13.31
N ARG A 30 -8.83 -0.95 13.10
CA ARG A 30 -9.77 -1.81 13.83
C ARG A 30 -9.53 -1.81 15.34
N SER A 31 -8.27 -1.84 15.78
CA SER A 31 -7.92 -1.75 17.20
C SER A 31 -8.40 -0.44 17.82
N LEU A 32 -8.06 0.68 17.18
CA LEU A 32 -8.40 2.02 17.68
C LEU A 32 -9.93 2.23 17.72
N LEU A 33 -10.65 1.79 16.69
CA LEU A 33 -12.12 1.85 16.65
C LEU A 33 -12.77 0.97 17.73
N ALA A 34 -12.11 -0.10 18.16
CA ALA A 34 -12.54 -0.92 19.28
C ALA A 34 -12.14 -0.36 20.66
N GLY A 35 -11.50 0.81 20.71
CA GLY A 35 -11.02 1.44 21.94
C GLY A 35 -9.73 0.83 22.51
N ALA A 36 -9.09 -0.08 21.78
CA ALA A 36 -7.81 -0.65 22.17
C ALA A 36 -6.66 0.24 21.69
N VAL A 37 -5.72 0.53 22.60
CA VAL A 37 -4.53 1.34 22.34
C VAL A 37 -3.35 0.40 22.10
N PRO A 38 -2.75 0.37 20.90
CA PRO A 38 -1.54 -0.39 20.63
C PRO A 38 -0.39 0.02 21.56
N GLU A 39 0.38 -0.95 22.04
CA GLU A 39 1.50 -0.70 22.96
C GLU A 39 2.64 0.11 22.31
N SER A 40 2.86 -0.07 21.01
CA SER A 40 3.87 0.65 20.26
C SER A 40 3.25 1.71 19.36
N ARG A 41 3.81 2.92 19.45
CA ARG A 41 3.56 4.01 18.52
C ARG A 41 4.05 3.69 17.10
N VAL A 42 5.15 2.95 16.99
CA VAL A 42 5.77 2.62 15.70
C VAL A 42 5.44 1.17 15.35
N ILE A 43 4.79 0.99 14.20
CA ILE A 43 4.33 -0.29 13.69
C ILE A 43 5.13 -0.60 12.44
N HIS A 44 5.96 -1.64 12.51
CA HIS A 44 6.71 -2.15 11.38
C HIS A 44 5.89 -3.19 10.63
N SER A 45 5.73 -3.00 9.33
CA SER A 45 4.90 -3.86 8.48
C SER A 45 5.76 -4.61 7.49
N ASP A 46 5.58 -5.92 7.45
CA ASP A 46 6.18 -6.78 6.43
C ASP A 46 5.34 -6.78 5.14
N PRO A 47 5.96 -6.98 3.97
CA PRO A 47 5.23 -7.20 2.71
C PRO A 47 4.24 -8.36 2.84
N PRO A 48 2.92 -8.13 2.69
CA PRO A 48 1.96 -9.21 2.70
C PRO A 48 2.01 -9.98 1.37
N PRO A 49 1.61 -11.26 1.35
CA PRO A 49 1.33 -11.94 0.08
C PRO A 49 0.30 -11.15 -0.71
N LEU A 50 0.60 -10.80 -1.97
CA LEU A 50 -0.25 -9.93 -2.79
C LEU A 50 -1.67 -10.48 -2.97
N GLN A 51 -1.84 -11.81 -2.96
CA GLN A 51 -3.14 -12.47 -3.08
C GLN A 51 -4.07 -12.21 -1.89
N ARG A 52 -3.54 -11.72 -0.76
CA ARG A 52 -4.35 -11.35 0.41
C ARG A 52 -4.87 -9.92 0.35
N LEU A 53 -4.42 -9.14 -0.63
CA LEU A 53 -4.84 -7.75 -0.79
C LEU A 53 -6.17 -7.71 -1.54
N ALA A 54 -7.09 -6.90 -1.03
CA ALA A 54 -8.31 -6.62 -1.74
C ALA A 54 -8.01 -5.68 -2.91
N SER A 55 -8.65 -5.91 -4.06
CA SER A 55 -8.54 -5.03 -5.21
C SER A 55 -9.16 -3.66 -4.91
N PRO A 56 -8.49 -2.55 -5.25
CA PRO A 56 -9.07 -1.21 -5.12
C PRO A 56 -9.99 -0.85 -6.29
N TYR A 57 -9.87 -1.54 -7.44
CA TYR A 57 -10.53 -1.14 -8.68
C TYR A 57 -12.07 -1.16 -8.65
N PRO A 58 -12.75 -2.04 -7.88
CA PRO A 58 -14.20 -2.00 -7.74
C PRO A 58 -14.77 -0.72 -7.10
N PHE A 59 -13.92 0.14 -6.52
CA PHE A 59 -14.35 1.38 -5.87
C PHE A 59 -14.27 2.61 -6.79
N TYR A 60 -13.84 2.45 -8.04
CA TYR A 60 -13.89 3.53 -9.03
C TYR A 60 -15.26 3.58 -9.69
N SER A 61 -15.81 4.79 -9.82
CA SER A 61 -17.06 5.04 -10.53
C SER A 61 -16.82 5.35 -12.02
N ASP A 62 -17.87 5.25 -12.84
CA ASP A 62 -17.82 5.67 -14.26
C ASP A 62 -17.34 7.11 -14.42
N ALA A 63 -17.71 8.00 -13.49
CA ALA A 63 -17.25 9.38 -13.48
C ALA A 63 -15.74 9.49 -13.17
N ASP A 64 -15.22 8.65 -12.27
CA ASP A 64 -13.79 8.59 -12.02
C ASP A 64 -13.03 8.14 -13.26
N ILE A 65 -13.54 7.09 -13.93
CA ILE A 65 -12.94 6.52 -15.14
C ILE A 65 -12.95 7.53 -16.30
N ALA A 66 -14.05 8.27 -16.48
CA ALA A 66 -14.19 9.23 -17.57
C ALA A 66 -13.37 10.52 -17.39
N HIS A 67 -13.06 10.90 -16.15
CA HIS A 67 -12.56 12.25 -15.85
C HIS A 67 -11.25 12.29 -15.07
N ARG A 68 -10.67 11.14 -14.69
CA ARG A 68 -9.44 11.07 -13.90
C ARG A 68 -8.41 10.17 -14.57
N LEU A 69 -7.14 10.45 -14.25
CA LEU A 69 -6.04 9.53 -14.55
C LEU A 69 -6.01 8.45 -13.47
N ILE A 70 -6.23 7.20 -13.87
CA ILE A 70 -6.21 6.04 -12.97
C ILE A 70 -4.87 5.34 -13.07
N TYR A 71 -4.24 5.13 -11.91
CA TYR A 71 -3.03 4.32 -11.79
C TYR A 71 -3.42 2.87 -11.50
N VAL A 72 -2.81 1.96 -12.23
CA VAL A 72 -2.94 0.51 -12.01
C VAL A 72 -1.60 -0.06 -11.57
N GLU A 73 -1.63 -0.93 -10.58
CA GLU A 73 -0.47 -1.62 -10.05
C GLU A 73 -0.48 -3.08 -10.51
N ALA A 74 0.44 -3.44 -11.40
CA ALA A 74 0.62 -4.82 -11.88
C ALA A 74 1.70 -5.59 -11.09
N SER A 75 2.51 -4.86 -10.32
CA SER A 75 3.58 -5.41 -9.49
C SER A 75 3.98 -4.45 -8.37
N ARG A 76 4.53 -4.98 -7.28
CA ARG A 76 5.20 -4.19 -6.22
C ARG A 76 6.70 -4.41 -6.20
N GLY A 77 7.43 -3.33 -5.94
CA GLY A 77 8.88 -3.32 -5.93
C GLY A 77 9.49 -3.28 -7.34
N CYS A 78 10.82 -3.27 -7.41
CA CYS A 78 11.57 -3.16 -8.65
C CYS A 78 12.80 -4.08 -8.57
N PRO A 79 13.10 -4.92 -9.58
CA PRO A 79 14.28 -5.78 -9.53
C PRO A 79 15.58 -5.00 -9.79
N PHE A 80 15.48 -3.72 -10.17
CA PHE A 80 16.59 -2.87 -10.54
C PHE A 80 17.02 -1.96 -9.38
N ARG A 81 18.32 -1.64 -9.34
CA ARG A 81 18.97 -0.90 -8.25
C ARG A 81 19.41 0.50 -8.68
N CYS A 82 18.54 1.22 -9.37
CA CYS A 82 18.86 2.57 -9.86
C CYS A 82 19.01 3.54 -8.69
N GLU A 83 20.14 4.24 -8.61
CA GLU A 83 20.46 5.18 -7.52
C GLU A 83 19.44 6.32 -7.40
N PHE A 84 18.83 6.71 -8.51
CA PHE A 84 17.84 7.78 -8.59
C PHE A 84 16.39 7.32 -8.36
N CYS A 85 16.15 6.01 -8.18
CA CYS A 85 14.79 5.47 -8.12
C CYS A 85 14.38 5.17 -6.68
N LEU A 86 13.33 5.84 -6.19
CA LEU A 86 12.75 5.57 -4.87
C LEU A 86 12.25 4.13 -4.72
N SER A 87 11.82 3.50 -5.80
CA SER A 87 11.34 2.11 -5.82
C SER A 87 12.45 1.06 -5.82
N ALA A 88 13.71 1.46 -6.01
CA ALA A 88 14.87 0.56 -6.01
C ALA A 88 15.35 0.16 -4.61
N LEU A 89 14.71 0.70 -3.56
CA LEU A 89 14.99 0.35 -2.17
C LEU A 89 14.53 -1.08 -1.84
N ASP A 90 13.44 -1.53 -2.47
CA ASP A 90 12.96 -2.89 -2.34
C ASP A 90 13.69 -3.80 -3.34
N ARG A 91 14.20 -4.94 -2.88
CA ARG A 91 15.18 -5.76 -3.64
C ARG A 91 14.53 -6.81 -4.52
N SER A 92 13.21 -6.77 -4.67
CA SER A 92 12.44 -7.78 -5.38
C SER A 92 11.21 -7.15 -6.01
N ALA A 93 10.81 -7.69 -7.16
CA ALA A 93 9.53 -7.36 -7.77
C ALA A 93 8.57 -8.54 -7.62
N TRP A 94 7.41 -8.27 -7.03
CA TRP A 94 6.34 -9.23 -6.86
C TRP A 94 5.21 -8.89 -7.82
N LEU A 95 4.84 -9.84 -8.67
CA LEU A 95 3.78 -9.69 -9.65
C LEU A 95 2.43 -10.05 -9.03
N PHE A 96 1.39 -9.30 -9.37
CA PHE A 96 0.02 -9.76 -9.14
C PHE A 96 -0.29 -10.94 -10.08
N GLY A 97 -1.19 -11.83 -9.65
CA GLY A 97 -1.59 -12.97 -10.47
C GLY A 97 -2.30 -12.50 -11.75
N LEU A 98 -1.83 -12.96 -12.92
CA LEU A 98 -2.29 -12.47 -14.22
C LEU A 98 -3.80 -12.61 -14.41
N GLU A 99 -4.37 -13.76 -14.04
CA GLU A 99 -5.81 -14.01 -14.17
C GLU A 99 -6.64 -13.02 -13.35
N GLN A 100 -6.26 -12.80 -12.10
CA GLN A 100 -6.93 -11.83 -11.24
C GLN A 100 -6.77 -10.40 -11.77
N PHE A 101 -5.54 -10.04 -12.18
CA PHE A 101 -5.26 -8.71 -12.70
C PHE A 101 -6.06 -8.41 -13.97
N PHE A 102 -6.10 -9.31 -14.95
CA PHE A 102 -6.88 -9.11 -16.17
C PHE A 102 -8.38 -9.05 -15.90
N ALA A 103 -8.90 -9.91 -15.02
CA ALA A 103 -10.30 -9.83 -14.62
C ALA A 103 -10.66 -8.49 -13.95
N GLU A 104 -9.71 -7.87 -13.24
CA GLU A 104 -9.88 -6.54 -12.67
C GLU A 104 -9.79 -5.42 -13.71
N MET A 105 -8.89 -5.53 -14.70
CA MET A 105 -8.81 -4.57 -15.81
C MET A 105 -10.04 -4.62 -16.69
N ASP A 106 -10.58 -5.80 -16.97
CA ASP A 106 -11.82 -5.97 -17.73
C ASP A 106 -13.00 -5.27 -17.04
N ARG A 107 -13.05 -5.26 -15.71
CA ARG A 107 -14.08 -4.54 -14.95
C ARG A 107 -13.86 -3.03 -14.96
N LEU A 108 -12.60 -2.59 -14.90
CA LEU A 108 -12.24 -1.17 -14.83
C LEU A 108 -12.41 -0.44 -16.18
N LEU A 109 -12.31 -1.17 -17.29
CA LEU A 109 -12.32 -0.61 -18.65
C LEU A 109 -13.66 -0.77 -19.39
N GLN A 110 -14.68 -1.37 -18.77
CA GLN A 110 -16.05 -1.42 -19.30
C GLN A 110 -16.73 -0.05 -19.21
#